data_AF-A0A942VS58-F1
#
_entry.id   AF-A0A942VS58-F1
#
_cell.length_a   1.000
_cell.length_b   1.000
_cell.length_c   1.000
_cell.angle_alpha   90.00
_cell.angle_beta   90.00
_cell.angle_gamma   90.00
#
_symmetry.space_group_name_H-M   'P 1'
#
loop_
_entity.id
_entity.type
_entity.pdbx_description
1 polymer ?
#
loop_
_entity_poly.entity_id
_entity_poly.type
_entity_poly.pdbx_seq_one_letter_code
_entity_poly.pdbx_strand_id
1 'polypeptide(L)'
;MYPCVTETEVCDLEKRLGVAIPKVYKDFLMNVSNGFDIMNCTLALHGCRTSYDRSDLDSWYPFNLEDVQKYERPKNATPEMFFLGTYEYDGSKLYLNTSDNKIYYCDRYDATPLKSWDSLSAMLTSEIERIFSLFDADGHCIDEDVPTTPVII
;
A
#
# COMPACT_ATOMS: atom_id res chain seq x y z
N MET A 1 -4.76 7.64 8.91
CA MET A 1 -5.81 6.72 8.42
C MET A 1 -6.90 7.54 7.77
N TYR A 2 -7.45 7.05 6.66
CA TYR A 2 -8.52 7.69 5.90
C TYR A 2 -9.89 7.08 6.24
N PRO A 3 -11.00 7.85 6.09
CA PRO A 3 -12.36 7.32 6.23
C PRO A 3 -12.58 6.09 5.33
N CYS A 4 -13.30 5.08 5.82
CA CYS A 4 -13.56 3.85 5.06
C CYS A 4 -14.30 4.11 3.74
N VAL A 5 -14.00 3.28 2.75
CA VAL A 5 -14.65 3.31 1.43
C VAL A 5 -16.05 2.72 1.52
N THR A 6 -17.01 3.33 0.82
CA THR A 6 -18.36 2.78 0.67
C THR A 6 -18.42 1.66 -0.38
N GLU A 7 -19.43 0.79 -0.32
CA GLU A 7 -19.63 -0.26 -1.33
C GLU A 7 -19.73 0.32 -2.76
N THR A 8 -20.40 1.47 -2.90
CA THR A 8 -20.54 2.17 -4.19
C THR A 8 -19.18 2.59 -4.75
N GLU A 9 -18.34 3.22 -3.92
CA GLU A 9 -17.01 3.66 -4.33
C GLU A 9 -16.10 2.47 -4.67
N VAL A 10 -16.18 1.36 -3.92
CA VAL A 10 -15.47 0.12 -4.25
C VAL A 10 -15.95 -0.42 -5.60
N CYS A 11 -17.26 -0.54 -5.82
CA CYS A 11 -17.82 -1.02 -7.08
C CYS A 11 -17.37 -0.17 -8.27
N ASP A 12 -17.34 1.16 -8.11
CA ASP A 12 -16.89 2.06 -9.17
C ASP A 12 -15.38 1.97 -9.39
N LEU A 13 -14.58 1.78 -8.34
CA LEU A 13 -13.16 1.52 -8.45
C LEU A 13 -12.89 0.20 -9.19
N GLU A 14 -13.55 -0.89 -8.83
CA GLU A 14 -13.40 -2.18 -9.52
C GLU A 14 -13.76 -2.09 -11.00
N LYS A 15 -14.82 -1.35 -11.36
CA LYS A 15 -15.14 -1.05 -12.77
C LYS A 15 -14.01 -0.30 -13.47
N ARG A 16 -13.42 0.71 -12.82
CA ARG A 16 -12.29 1.44 -13.39
C ARG A 16 -11.07 0.54 -13.54
N LEU A 17 -10.72 -0.25 -12.53
CA LEU A 17 -9.58 -1.16 -12.53
C LEU A 17 -9.72 -2.27 -13.59
N GLY A 18 -10.96 -2.71 -13.88
CA GLY A 18 -11.22 -3.87 -14.73
C GLY A 18 -10.91 -5.21 -14.05
N VAL A 19 -10.62 -5.18 -12.74
CA VAL A 19 -10.37 -6.35 -11.89
C VAL A 19 -11.05 -6.14 -10.54
N ALA A 20 -11.45 -7.24 -9.90
CA ALA A 20 -11.98 -7.20 -8.55
C ALA A 20 -10.85 -6.93 -7.54
N ILE A 21 -11.15 -6.16 -6.50
CA ILE A 21 -10.23 -5.98 -5.37
C ILE A 21 -10.27 -7.27 -4.55
N PRO A 22 -9.12 -7.88 -4.21
CA PRO A 22 -9.09 -9.09 -3.40
C PRO A 22 -9.82 -8.91 -2.09
N LYS A 23 -10.63 -9.90 -1.69
CA LYS A 23 -11.52 -9.81 -0.52
C LYS A 23 -10.80 -9.29 0.73
N VAL A 24 -9.60 -9.80 1.01
CA VAL A 24 -8.79 -9.38 2.17
C VAL A 24 -8.53 -7.88 2.18
N TYR A 25 -8.19 -7.29 1.02
CA TYR A 25 -7.91 -5.87 0.92
C TYR A 25 -9.18 -5.03 0.80
N LYS A 26 -10.22 -5.54 0.14
CA LYS A 26 -11.56 -4.92 0.12
C LYS A 26 -12.12 -4.78 1.54
N ASP A 27 -12.02 -5.84 2.35
CA ASP A 27 -12.46 -5.82 3.76
C ASP A 27 -11.68 -4.77 4.56
N PHE A 28 -10.38 -4.61 4.33
CA PHE A 28 -9.57 -3.55 4.95
C PHE A 28 -10.07 -2.15 4.54
N LEU A 29 -10.27 -1.90 3.24
CA LEU A 29 -10.72 -0.60 2.72
C LEU A 29 -12.08 -0.16 3.27
N MET A 30 -12.98 -1.11 3.47
CA MET A 30 -14.36 -0.85 3.88
C MET A 30 -14.56 -0.85 5.40
N ASN A 31 -13.78 -1.61 6.15
CA ASN A 31 -14.00 -1.81 7.59
C ASN A 31 -12.90 -1.24 8.48
N VAL A 32 -11.74 -0.88 7.90
CA VAL A 32 -10.59 -0.37 8.66
C VAL A 32 -10.21 1.03 8.19
N SER A 33 -9.79 1.19 6.92
CA SER A 33 -9.37 2.48 6.39
C SER A 33 -9.22 2.47 4.87
N ASN A 34 -9.60 3.56 4.20
CA ASN A 34 -9.36 3.76 2.77
C ASN A 34 -7.87 4.04 2.48
N GLY A 35 -7.04 3.01 2.54
CA GLY A 35 -5.59 3.17 2.50
C GLY A 35 -5.03 3.66 3.84
N PHE A 36 -3.71 3.76 3.94
CA PHE A 36 -3.06 4.09 5.21
C PHE A 36 -1.61 4.52 5.00
N ASP A 37 -1.25 5.71 5.49
CA ASP A 37 0.13 6.19 5.50
C ASP A 37 0.73 6.10 6.90
N ILE A 38 1.92 5.51 7.00
CA ILE A 38 2.68 5.31 8.25
C ILE A 38 3.92 6.19 8.22
N MET A 39 4.15 6.98 9.29
CA MET A 39 5.33 7.82 9.53
C MET A 39 5.82 8.57 8.29
N ASN A 40 5.16 9.69 7.96
CA ASN A 40 5.45 10.51 6.77
C ASN A 40 5.48 9.69 5.45
N CYS A 41 4.50 8.80 5.28
CA CYS A 41 4.36 7.92 4.12
C CYS A 41 5.52 6.95 3.89
N THR A 42 6.38 6.68 4.90
CA THR A 42 7.43 5.65 4.83
C THR A 42 6.89 4.35 4.24
N LEU A 43 5.69 3.95 4.67
CA LEU A 43 4.85 2.99 3.99
C LEU A 43 3.48 3.61 3.74
N ALA A 44 3.02 3.53 2.49
CA ALA A 44 1.70 3.94 2.07
C ALA A 44 0.91 2.75 1.51
N LEU A 45 -0.26 2.48 2.09
CA LEU A 45 -1.27 1.58 1.54
C LEU A 45 -2.25 2.38 0.70
N HIS A 46 -2.43 1.99 -0.56
CA HIS A 46 -3.20 2.73 -1.55
C HIS A 46 -4.69 2.43 -1.39
N GLY A 47 -5.54 3.41 -1.71
CA GLY A 47 -6.99 3.30 -1.58
C GLY A 47 -7.75 3.83 -2.79
N CYS A 48 -9.05 4.03 -2.58
CA CYS A 48 -9.94 4.68 -3.52
C CYS A 48 -9.78 6.19 -3.43
N ARG A 49 -9.32 6.81 -4.52
CA ARG A 49 -9.27 8.26 -4.65
C ARG A 49 -10.35 8.73 -5.63
N THR A 50 -11.25 9.60 -5.16
CA THR A 50 -12.34 10.15 -5.97
C THR A 50 -12.08 11.60 -6.42
N SER A 51 -11.11 12.28 -5.81
CA SER A 51 -10.68 13.63 -6.18
C SER A 51 -9.17 13.82 -6.05
N TYR A 52 -8.59 14.65 -6.92
CA TYR A 52 -7.21 15.14 -6.82
C TYR A 52 -7.12 16.58 -6.29
N ASP A 53 -8.27 17.21 -6.04
CA ASP A 53 -8.33 18.56 -5.49
C ASP A 53 -7.72 18.58 -4.08
N ARG A 54 -6.87 19.57 -3.83
CA ARG A 54 -6.19 19.82 -2.54
C ARG A 54 -6.58 21.16 -1.93
N SER A 55 -7.56 21.85 -2.53
CA SER A 55 -8.05 23.15 -2.04
C SER A 55 -8.83 23.02 -0.74
N ASP A 56 -9.48 21.89 -0.53
CA ASP A 56 -10.11 21.51 0.73
C ASP A 56 -9.14 20.68 1.57
N LEU A 57 -8.66 21.27 2.67
CA LEU A 57 -7.74 20.62 3.60
C LEU A 57 -8.39 19.46 4.37
N ASP A 58 -9.73 19.36 4.40
CA ASP A 58 -10.43 18.23 5.01
C ASP A 58 -10.60 17.05 4.02
N SER A 59 -10.38 17.29 2.73
CA SER A 59 -10.45 16.29 1.65
C SER A 59 -9.11 15.57 1.45
N TRP A 60 -8.61 14.89 2.48
CA TRP A 60 -7.40 14.07 2.37
C TRP A 60 -7.75 12.68 1.80
N TYR A 61 -7.08 12.32 0.70
CA TYR A 61 -7.25 11.05 0.00
C TYR A 61 -5.94 10.25 -0.01
N PRO A 62 -6.03 8.91 0.03
CA PRO A 62 -4.86 8.05 -0.11
C PRO A 62 -4.25 8.17 -1.51
N PHE A 63 -3.06 7.59 -1.68
CA PHE A 63 -2.56 7.24 -3.00
C PHE A 63 -3.55 6.32 -3.73
N ASN A 64 -3.71 6.54 -5.03
CA ASN A 64 -4.74 5.87 -5.81
C ASN A 64 -4.30 4.44 -6.16
N LEU A 65 -5.19 3.47 -5.94
CA LEU A 65 -5.00 2.10 -6.41
C LEU A 65 -4.92 2.01 -7.93
N GLU A 66 -5.64 2.86 -8.66
CA GLU A 66 -5.63 2.83 -10.12
C GLU A 66 -4.25 3.10 -10.70
N ASP A 67 -3.49 3.99 -10.07
CA ASP A 67 -2.16 4.38 -10.55
C ASP A 67 -1.20 3.17 -10.52
N VAL A 68 -1.12 2.50 -9.36
CA VAL A 68 -0.24 1.34 -9.18
C VAL A 68 -0.70 0.12 -9.99
N GLN A 69 -2.01 -0.02 -10.21
CA GLN A 69 -2.56 -1.17 -10.92
C GLN A 69 -2.56 -1.04 -12.44
N LYS A 70 -2.60 0.17 -13.00
CA LYS A 70 -2.64 0.36 -14.46
C LYS A 70 -1.34 0.87 -15.05
N TYR A 71 -0.66 1.79 -14.36
CA TYR A 71 0.43 2.55 -14.95
C TYR A 71 1.80 2.16 -14.38
N GLU A 72 1.84 1.67 -13.14
CA GLU A 72 3.10 1.42 -12.42
C GLU A 72 3.35 -0.06 -12.06
N ARG A 73 2.69 -1.00 -12.75
CA ARG A 73 2.94 -2.43 -12.54
C ARG A 73 4.41 -2.77 -12.87
N PRO A 74 5.17 -3.35 -11.93
CA PRO A 74 6.53 -3.80 -12.19
C PRO A 74 6.61 -4.89 -13.27
N LYS A 75 7.81 -5.13 -13.81
CA LYS A 75 8.07 -6.28 -14.68
C LYS A 75 7.82 -7.58 -13.92
N ASN A 76 7.55 -8.67 -14.65
CA ASN A 76 7.26 -10.00 -14.11
C ASN A 76 5.98 -10.08 -13.26
N ALA A 77 5.18 -9.02 -13.17
CA ALA A 77 3.89 -9.05 -12.48
C ALA A 77 2.89 -9.95 -13.22
N THR A 78 2.25 -10.86 -12.49
CA THR A 78 1.17 -11.72 -13.01
C THR A 78 -0.22 -11.15 -12.67
N PRO A 79 -1.30 -11.60 -13.31
CA PRO A 79 -2.66 -11.15 -12.99
C PRO A 79 -3.09 -11.39 -11.53
N GLU A 80 -2.51 -12.39 -10.87
CA GLU A 80 -2.80 -12.76 -9.48
C GLU A 80 -2.17 -11.78 -8.47
N MET A 81 -1.21 -10.96 -8.92
CA MET A 81 -0.55 -9.95 -8.09
C MET A 81 -1.35 -8.65 -8.09
N PHE A 82 -1.98 -8.37 -6.95
CA PHE A 82 -2.70 -7.12 -6.72
C PHE A 82 -1.83 -6.16 -5.90
N PHE A 83 -1.26 -5.14 -6.55
CA PHE A 83 -0.43 -4.13 -5.88
C PHE A 83 -1.29 -3.20 -5.03
N LEU A 84 -0.84 -2.96 -3.79
CA LEU A 84 -1.64 -2.29 -2.77
C LEU A 84 -0.86 -1.30 -1.91
N GLY A 85 0.46 -1.23 -2.05
CA GLY A 85 1.25 -0.29 -1.27
C GLY A 85 2.63 -0.03 -1.84
N THR A 86 3.27 1.02 -1.33
CA THR A 86 4.57 1.52 -1.77
C THR A 86 5.37 2.00 -0.57
N TYR A 87 6.69 1.77 -0.58
CA TYR A 87 7.64 2.40 0.34
C TYR A 87 8.22 3.65 -0.29
N GLU A 88 8.33 4.74 0.47
CA GLU A 88 8.74 6.05 -0.04
C GLU A 88 10.21 6.07 -0.48
N TYR A 89 11.10 5.44 0.29
CA TYR A 89 12.55 5.52 0.13
C TYR A 89 13.05 5.22 -1.30
N ASP A 90 12.54 4.15 -1.91
CA ASP A 90 12.96 3.69 -3.24
C ASP A 90 11.79 3.46 -4.21
N GLY A 91 10.54 3.59 -3.76
CA GLY A 91 9.33 3.29 -4.55
C GLY A 91 9.04 1.79 -4.72
N SER A 92 9.71 0.92 -3.95
CA SER A 92 9.44 -0.52 -3.85
C SER A 92 8.00 -0.78 -3.39
N LYS A 93 7.46 -1.95 -3.73
CA LYS A 93 6.01 -2.18 -3.72
C LYS A 93 5.60 -3.37 -2.86
N LEU A 94 4.36 -3.31 -2.40
CA LEU A 94 3.63 -4.42 -1.79
C LEU A 94 2.53 -4.91 -2.71
N TYR A 95 2.39 -6.22 -2.82
CA TYR A 95 1.25 -6.84 -3.47
C TYR A 95 0.67 -7.99 -2.66
N LEU A 96 -0.64 -8.18 -2.77
CA LEU A 96 -1.34 -9.39 -2.34
C LEU A 96 -1.40 -10.35 -3.51
N ASN A 97 -0.95 -11.59 -3.31
CA ASN A 97 -1.09 -12.64 -4.31
C ASN A 97 -2.41 -13.40 -4.08
N THR A 98 -3.31 -13.36 -5.03
CA THR A 98 -4.64 -14.00 -4.90
C THR A 98 -4.60 -15.52 -4.99
N SER A 99 -3.48 -16.11 -5.43
CA SER A 99 -3.31 -17.57 -5.48
C SER A 99 -3.07 -18.19 -4.10
N ASP A 100 -2.42 -17.47 -3.19
CA ASP A 100 -2.00 -17.98 -1.87
C ASP A 100 -2.42 -17.07 -0.70
N ASN A 101 -3.02 -15.91 -0.98
CA ASN A 101 -3.43 -14.86 -0.04
C ASN A 101 -2.30 -14.27 0.82
N LYS A 102 -1.04 -14.41 0.39
CA LYS A 102 0.11 -13.82 1.06
C LYS A 102 0.38 -12.40 0.58
N ILE A 103 1.10 -11.64 1.40
CA ILE A 103 1.64 -10.33 1.03
C ILE A 103 3.10 -10.49 0.66
N TYR A 104 3.51 -9.85 -0.42
CA TYR A 104 4.87 -9.86 -0.90
C TYR A 104 5.39 -8.44 -1.05
N TYR A 105 6.67 -8.29 -0.77
CA TYR A 105 7.47 -7.11 -1.02
C TYR A 105 8.39 -7.36 -2.23
N CYS A 106 8.47 -6.40 -3.13
CA CYS A 106 9.30 -6.47 -4.32
C CYS A 106 9.95 -5.13 -4.66
N ASP A 107 10.93 -5.16 -5.55
CA ASP A 107 11.56 -3.96 -6.10
C ASP A 107 10.53 -3.07 -6.81
N ARG A 108 10.87 -1.79 -6.98
CA ARG A 108 10.04 -0.82 -7.71
C ARG A 108 9.69 -1.27 -9.14
N TYR A 109 10.62 -1.94 -9.82
CA TYR A 109 10.53 -2.26 -11.24
C TYR A 109 10.51 -3.76 -11.56
N ASP A 110 10.67 -4.63 -10.56
CA ASP A 110 10.57 -6.09 -10.70
C ASP A 110 9.70 -6.71 -9.59
N ALA A 111 8.65 -7.43 -9.98
CA ALA A 111 7.71 -8.09 -9.08
C ALA A 111 8.25 -9.38 -8.45
N THR A 112 9.50 -9.75 -8.72
CA THR A 112 10.15 -10.89 -8.05
C THR A 112 10.18 -10.65 -6.54
N PRO A 113 9.63 -11.57 -5.73
CA PRO A 113 9.48 -11.33 -4.29
C PRO A 113 10.83 -11.34 -3.58
N LEU A 114 11.06 -10.32 -2.76
CA LEU A 114 12.23 -10.17 -1.90
C LEU A 114 11.93 -10.55 -0.44
N LYS A 115 10.66 -10.39 -0.02
CA LYS A 115 10.15 -10.77 1.30
C LYS A 115 8.66 -11.10 1.20
N SER A 116 8.15 -11.92 2.12
CA SER A 116 6.74 -12.29 2.18
C SER A 116 6.22 -12.35 3.61
N TRP A 117 4.92 -12.15 3.77
CA TRP A 117 4.17 -12.35 5.01
C TRP A 117 2.97 -13.24 4.75
N ASP A 118 2.58 -14.04 5.75
CA ASP A 118 1.46 -14.98 5.62
C ASP A 118 0.08 -14.30 5.55
N SER A 119 -0.02 -13.01 5.91
CA SER A 119 -1.27 -12.25 5.82
C SER A 119 -1.04 -10.74 5.85
N LEU A 120 -2.08 -9.97 5.47
CA LEU A 120 -2.09 -8.51 5.60
C LEU A 120 -1.88 -8.03 7.04
N SER A 121 -2.48 -8.72 8.01
CA SER A 121 -2.32 -8.39 9.43
C SER A 121 -0.88 -8.62 9.90
N ALA A 122 -0.27 -9.75 9.52
CA ALA A 122 1.11 -10.04 9.90
C ALA A 122 2.09 -9.01 9.29
N MET A 123 1.85 -8.60 8.04
CA MET A 123 2.60 -7.53 7.40
C MET A 123 2.46 -6.22 8.17
N LEU A 124 1.22 -5.75 8.38
CA LEU A 124 0.95 -4.49 9.08
C LEU A 124 1.56 -4.44 10.48
N THR A 125 1.39 -5.49 11.29
CA THR A 125 1.98 -5.53 12.65
C THR A 125 3.50 -5.41 12.60
N SER A 126 4.16 -6.26 11.81
CA SER A 126 5.63 -6.26 11.76
C SER A 126 6.21 -4.97 11.17
N GLU A 127 5.55 -4.39 10.17
CA GLU A 127 6.04 -3.18 9.50
C GLU A 127 5.74 -1.92 10.30
N ILE A 128 4.62 -1.85 11.03
CA ILE A 128 4.39 -0.76 12.00
C ILE A 128 5.48 -0.81 13.08
N GLU A 129 5.72 -1.96 13.70
CA GLU A 129 6.76 -2.10 14.73
C GLU A 129 8.15 -1.70 14.20
N ARG A 130 8.51 -2.19 13.01
CA ARG A 130 9.79 -1.86 12.35
C ARG A 130 9.88 -0.37 12.03
N ILE A 131 8.89 0.20 11.35
CA ILE A 131 8.92 1.60 10.92
C ILE A 131 9.00 2.52 12.14
N PHE A 132 8.20 2.30 13.19
CA PHE A 132 8.27 3.14 14.40
C PHE A 132 9.65 3.12 15.08
N SER A 133 10.42 2.05 14.94
CA SER A 133 11.80 1.98 15.47
C SER A 133 12.83 2.78 14.67
N LEU A 134 12.47 3.28 13.48
CA LEU A 134 13.33 4.11 12.64
C LEU A 134 13.22 5.60 12.96
N PHE A 135 12.24 5.99 13.79
CA PHE A 135 11.95 7.37 14.11
C PHE A 135 12.10 7.64 15.60
N ASP A 136 12.51 8.86 15.94
CA ASP A 136 12.56 9.32 17.32
C ASP A 136 11.16 9.67 17.86
N ALA A 137 11.10 10.09 19.13
CA ALA A 137 9.84 10.44 19.78
C ALA A 137 9.15 11.67 19.18
N ASP A 138 9.88 12.52 18.45
CA ASP A 138 9.36 13.70 17.76
C ASP A 138 8.93 13.37 16.31
N GLY A 139 9.17 12.14 15.86
CA GLY A 139 8.82 11.66 14.54
C GLY A 139 9.85 12.00 13.46
N HIS A 140 11.09 12.33 13.83
CA HIS A 140 12.19 12.50 12.88
C HIS A 140 12.88 11.15 12.63
N CYS A 141 13.35 10.94 11.40
CA CYS A 141 14.14 9.76 11.09
C CYS A 141 15.43 9.80 11.91
N ILE A 142 15.76 8.69 12.58
CA ILE A 142 16.97 8.60 13.43
C ILE A 142 18.24 8.65 12.57
N ASP A 143 18.20 8.05 11.39
CA ASP A 143 19.30 8.00 10.43
C ASP A 143 18.74 8.05 9.00
N GLU A 144 18.97 9.16 8.30
CA GLU A 144 18.50 9.37 6.92
C GLU A 144 19.31 8.57 5.88
N ASP A 145 20.50 8.07 6.23
CA ASP A 145 21.34 7.27 5.33
C ASP A 145 20.94 5.79 5.34
N VAL A 146 20.07 5.36 6.26
CA VAL A 146 19.60 3.98 6.38
C VAL A 146 18.31 3.78 5.58
N PRO A 147 18.25 2.77 4.68
CA PRO A 147 17.03 2.44 3.97
C PRO A 147 15.87 2.13 4.93
N THR A 148 14.71 2.72 4.67
CA THR A 148 13.50 2.49 5.46
C THR A 148 12.67 1.30 4.95
N THR A 149 13.20 0.54 3.99
CA THR A 149 12.55 -0.62 3.37
C THR A 149 12.68 -1.90 4.23
N PRO A 150 11.86 -2.94 3.96
CA PRO A 150 11.84 -4.17 4.76
C PRO A 150 13.07 -5.07 4.60
N VAL A 151 13.85 -4.86 3.54
CA VAL A 151 15.06 -5.63 3.18
C VAL A 151 16.12 -4.65 2.72
N ILE A 152 17.30 -4.73 3.31
CA ILE A 152 18.49 -3.98 2.86
C ILE A 152 19.17 -4.85 1.81
N ILE A 153 19.31 -4.31 0.59
CA ILE A 153 19.99 -4.97 -0.54
C ILE A 153 21.43 -4.47 -0.64
#